data_AF-A0A2P5N1A0-F1
#
_entry.id   AF-A0A2P5N1A0-F1
#
_cell.length_a   1.000
_cell.length_b   1.000
_cell.length_c   1.000
_cell.angle_alpha   90.00
_cell.angle_beta   90.00
_cell.angle_gamma   90.00
#
_symmetry.space_group_name_H-M   'P 1'
#
loop_
_entity.id
_entity.type
_entity.pdbx_description
1 polymer ?
#
loop_
_entity_poly.entity_id
_entity_poly.type
_entity_poly.pdbx_seq_one_letter_code
_entity_poly.pdbx_strand_id
1 'polypeptide(L)'
;MKRFLGLDTLCADHPGLLKPKDLAALLMDDLRDCQCYIYGCIGDDEQILLSTLSLLPETVLYEMFDQRIDFTVAGPILRNDCVPLTYRLQGGLFAITGRCSMIARVCGVDLYLQKSYTGQIGDIARQKFSLDIKALLKLHQSA
;
A
#
# COMPACT_ATOMS: atom_id res chain seq x y z
N MET A 1 8.22 -10.29 -1.94
CA MET A 1 7.65 -9.92 -3.24
C MET A 1 6.28 -9.35 -2.98
N LYS A 2 5.98 -8.18 -3.52
CA LYS A 2 4.67 -7.52 -3.42
C LYS A 2 3.55 -8.48 -3.81
N ARG A 3 2.49 -8.53 -3.00
CA ARG A 3 1.26 -9.29 -3.26
C ARG A 3 0.06 -8.38 -3.22
N PHE A 4 -0.87 -8.60 -4.14
CA PHE A 4 -2.18 -7.98 -4.18
C PHE A 4 -3.21 -9.01 -3.72
N LEU A 5 -4.11 -8.61 -2.84
CA LEU A 5 -5.13 -9.45 -2.24
C LEU A 5 -6.51 -8.79 -2.42
N GLY A 6 -7.56 -9.61 -2.53
CA GLY A 6 -8.94 -9.13 -2.61
C GLY A 6 -9.33 -8.44 -3.92
N LEU A 7 -8.46 -8.45 -4.94
CA LEU A 7 -8.75 -7.85 -6.24
C LEU A 7 -9.94 -8.52 -6.93
N ASP A 8 -10.03 -9.85 -6.92
CA ASP A 8 -11.13 -10.58 -7.54
C ASP A 8 -12.45 -10.32 -6.82
N THR A 9 -12.41 -10.26 -5.48
CA THR A 9 -13.58 -9.93 -4.66
C THR A 9 -14.07 -8.51 -4.93
N LEU A 10 -13.15 -7.55 -5.07
CA LEU A 10 -13.50 -6.16 -5.42
C LEU A 10 -14.18 -6.06 -6.79
N CYS A 11 -13.80 -6.91 -7.74
CA CYS A 11 -14.34 -6.92 -9.09
C CYS A 11 -15.58 -7.81 -9.28
N ALA A 12 -15.96 -8.62 -8.29
CA ALA A 12 -16.94 -9.69 -8.44
C ALA A 12 -18.34 -9.21 -8.87
N ASP A 13 -18.75 -8.02 -8.42
CA ASP A 13 -20.07 -7.46 -8.72
C ASP A 13 -20.12 -6.67 -10.04
N HIS A 14 -19.02 -6.61 -10.80
CA HIS A 14 -18.97 -5.86 -12.05
C HIS A 14 -19.31 -6.76 -13.26
N PRO A 15 -20.44 -6.54 -13.95
CA PRO A 15 -20.82 -7.36 -15.09
C PRO A 15 -19.99 -7.02 -16.34
N GLY A 16 -19.41 -8.05 -16.97
CA GLY A 16 -18.73 -7.95 -18.26
C GLY A 16 -17.24 -7.58 -18.18
N LEU A 17 -16.68 -7.11 -19.30
CA LEU A 17 -15.25 -6.79 -19.39
C LEU A 17 -14.95 -5.48 -18.65
N LEU A 18 -14.24 -5.59 -17.51
CA LEU A 18 -13.83 -4.45 -16.71
C LEU A 18 -12.83 -3.56 -17.46
N LYS A 19 -13.16 -2.28 -17.65
CA LYS A 19 -12.25 -1.30 -18.27
C LYS A 19 -11.36 -0.64 -17.22
N PRO A 20 -10.20 -0.05 -17.60
CA PRO A 20 -9.29 0.60 -16.66
C PRO A 20 -9.97 1.67 -15.79
N LYS A 21 -10.84 2.50 -16.36
CA LYS A 21 -11.55 3.54 -15.62
C LYS A 21 -12.47 2.96 -14.55
N ASP A 22 -13.10 1.82 -14.83
CA ASP A 22 -14.04 1.16 -13.91
C ASP A 22 -13.28 0.54 -12.73
N LEU A 23 -12.17 -0.17 -13.01
CA LEU A 23 -11.29 -0.67 -11.94
C LEU A 23 -10.71 0.47 -11.10
N ALA A 24 -10.30 1.58 -11.74
CA ALA A 24 -9.78 2.72 -11.01
C ALA A 24 -10.84 3.32 -10.07
N ALA A 25 -12.10 3.44 -10.51
CA ALA A 25 -13.20 3.90 -9.67
C ALA A 25 -13.46 2.97 -8.48
N LEU A 26 -13.50 1.65 -8.70
CA LEU A 26 -13.66 0.66 -7.63
C LEU A 26 -12.52 0.75 -6.60
N LEU A 27 -11.27 0.83 -7.06
CA LEU A 27 -10.11 0.95 -6.17
C LEU A 27 -10.09 2.26 -5.40
N MET A 28 -10.43 3.39 -6.03
CA MET A 28 -10.50 4.67 -5.33
C MET A 28 -11.58 4.68 -4.25
N ASP A 29 -12.71 4.01 -4.49
CA ASP A 29 -13.76 3.86 -3.49
C ASP A 29 -13.31 2.96 -2.33
N ASP A 30 -12.74 1.79 -2.65
CA ASP A 30 -12.25 0.82 -1.67
C ASP A 30 -11.12 1.37 -0.78
N LEU A 31 -10.26 2.21 -1.36
CA LEU A 31 -9.09 2.78 -0.69
C LEU A 31 -9.40 4.07 0.09
N ARG A 32 -10.63 4.58 0.06
CA ARG A 32 -11.00 5.88 0.66
C ARG A 32 -10.59 6.00 2.12
N ASP A 33 -10.74 4.92 2.89
CA ASP A 33 -10.38 4.86 4.31
C ASP A 33 -9.21 3.90 4.56
N CYS A 34 -8.34 3.72 3.55
CA CYS A 34 -7.26 2.76 3.66
C CYS A 34 -6.24 3.13 4.74
N GLN A 35 -5.64 2.08 5.32
CA GLN A 35 -4.55 2.19 6.29
C GLN A 35 -3.35 1.39 5.81
N CYS A 36 -2.16 1.97 5.97
CA CYS A 36 -0.89 1.27 5.79
C CYS A 36 -0.25 1.01 7.14
N TYR A 37 -0.06 -0.26 7.44
CA TYR A 37 0.63 -0.72 8.63
C TYR A 37 2.08 -1.06 8.28
N ILE A 38 3.02 -0.55 9.07
CA ILE A 38 4.43 -0.89 8.97
C ILE A 38 4.79 -1.79 10.14
N TYR A 39 5.45 -2.91 9.85
CA TYR A 39 5.83 -3.90 10.85
C TYR A 39 7.33 -4.17 10.83
N GLY A 40 7.87 -4.42 12.02
CA GLY A 40 9.18 -5.01 12.25
C GLY A 40 9.06 -6.38 12.92
N CYS A 41 10.19 -6.89 13.41
CA CYS A 41 10.25 -8.13 14.18
C CYS A 41 11.20 -7.96 15.36
N ILE A 42 10.85 -8.54 16.51
CA ILE A 42 11.74 -8.72 17.66
C ILE A 42 11.82 -10.22 17.94
N GLY A 43 13.03 -10.76 18.02
CA GLY A 43 13.23 -12.22 18.09
C GLY A 43 12.91 -12.90 16.76
N ASP A 44 12.58 -14.18 16.83
CA ASP A 44 12.51 -15.00 15.62
C ASP A 44 11.19 -14.84 14.82
N ASP A 45 10.06 -14.49 15.44
CA ASP A 45 8.76 -14.49 14.72
C ASP A 45 7.70 -13.46 15.19
N GLU A 46 7.96 -12.63 16.21
CA GLU A 46 6.92 -11.70 16.69
C GLU A 46 6.84 -10.45 15.80
N GLN A 47 5.79 -10.38 14.98
CA GLN A 47 5.51 -9.22 14.15
C GLN A 47 5.04 -8.04 15.03
N ILE A 48 5.83 -6.97 15.07
CA ILE A 48 5.55 -5.78 15.88
C ILE A 48 5.06 -4.65 14.98
N LEU A 49 3.91 -4.06 15.32
CA LEU A 49 3.39 -2.87 14.65
C LEU A 49 4.21 -1.64 15.03
N LEU A 50 4.86 -1.03 14.04
CA LEU A 50 5.73 0.14 14.23
C LEU A 50 5.07 1.46 13.86
N SER A 51 4.13 1.46 12.90
CA SER A 51 3.41 2.67 12.49
C SER A 51 2.10 2.32 11.81
N THR A 52 1.10 3.18 12.00
CA THR A 52 -0.17 3.15 11.27
C THR A 52 -0.30 4.46 10.51
N LEU A 53 -0.38 4.36 9.19
CA LEU A 53 -0.48 5.50 8.27
C LEU A 53 -1.87 5.52 7.66
N SER A 54 -2.58 6.64 7.76
CA SER A 54 -3.88 6.82 7.13
C SER A 54 -3.73 7.54 5.79
N LEU A 55 -4.67 7.30 4.87
CA LEU A 55 -4.76 8.06 3.63
C LEU A 55 -4.79 9.57 3.90
N LEU A 56 -4.06 10.33 3.08
CA LEU A 56 -4.24 11.77 2.91
C LEU A 56 -5.20 11.98 1.71
N PRO A 57 -6.50 12.23 1.94
CA PRO A 57 -7.51 12.18 0.88
C PRO A 57 -7.23 13.15 -0.28
N GLU A 58 -6.63 14.31 0.04
CA GLU A 58 -6.25 15.34 -0.93
C GLU A 58 -5.15 14.91 -1.91
N THR A 59 -4.49 13.77 -1.64
CA THR A 59 -3.38 13.27 -2.48
C THR A 59 -3.81 12.20 -3.47
N VAL A 60 -5.07 11.75 -3.42
CA VAL A 60 -5.60 10.71 -4.31
C VAL A 60 -5.82 11.30 -5.70
N LEU A 61 -5.11 10.76 -6.69
CA LEU A 61 -5.19 11.19 -8.08
C LEU A 61 -5.21 9.97 -9.00
N TYR A 62 -6.17 9.94 -9.93
CA TYR A 62 -6.15 9.02 -11.06
C TYR A 62 -5.58 9.72 -12.31
N GLU A 63 -4.40 9.30 -12.73
CA GLU A 63 -3.76 9.76 -13.96
C GLU A 63 -4.26 8.95 -15.15
N MET A 64 -5.08 9.57 -16.01
CA MET A 64 -5.82 8.87 -17.07
C MET A 64 -4.91 8.36 -18.19
N PHE A 65 -3.82 9.08 -18.49
CA PHE A 65 -2.90 8.70 -19.56
C PHE A 65 -2.09 7.45 -19.18
N ASP A 66 -1.53 7.45 -17.97
CA ASP A 66 -0.76 6.34 -17.43
C ASP A 66 -1.66 5.20 -16.92
N GLN A 67 -2.96 5.46 -16.72
CA GLN A 67 -3.90 4.56 -16.04
C GLN A 67 -3.34 4.14 -14.68
N ARG A 68 -3.05 5.14 -13.85
CA ARG A 68 -2.37 4.95 -12.56
C ARG A 68 -3.11 5.72 -11.47
N ILE A 69 -3.31 5.09 -10.31
CA ILE A 69 -3.73 5.82 -9.10
C ILE A 69 -2.50 6.13 -8.27
N ASP A 70 -2.28 7.40 -7.96
CA ASP A 70 -1.29 7.87 -7.01
C ASP A 70 -1.98 8.36 -5.74
N PHE A 71 -1.42 8.05 -4.56
CA PHE A 71 -1.90 8.57 -3.28
C PHE A 71 -0.79 8.50 -2.23
N THR A 72 -1.00 9.21 -1.12
CA THR A 72 -0.06 9.24 0.00
C THR A 72 -0.78 8.85 1.28
N VAL A 73 -0.11 8.04 2.10
CA VAL A 73 -0.52 7.75 3.47
C VAL A 73 0.48 8.40 4.44
N ALA A 74 0.01 8.85 5.60
CA ALA A 74 0.86 9.40 6.64
C ALA A 74 0.33 9.08 8.04
N GLY A 75 1.22 9.06 9.02
CA GLY A 75 0.87 8.78 10.40
C GLY A 75 2.08 8.64 11.31
N PRO A 76 1.87 8.56 12.62
CA PRO A 76 2.94 8.56 13.59
C PRO A 76 3.71 7.24 13.61
N ILE A 77 5.00 7.34 13.88
CA ILE A 77 5.81 6.22 14.34
C ILE A 77 5.41 5.91 15.79
N LEU A 78 4.94 4.69 16.03
CA LEU A 78 4.43 4.24 17.32
C LEU A 78 5.53 3.61 18.18
N ARG A 79 6.50 2.97 17.53
CA ARG A 79 7.60 2.24 18.18
C ARG A 79 8.87 2.33 17.34
N ASN A 80 10.02 2.16 17.98
CA ASN A 80 11.35 2.19 17.35
C ASN A 80 12.31 1.13 17.91
N ASP A 81 11.77 0.11 18.55
CA ASP A 81 12.49 -0.99 19.17
C ASP A 81 12.95 -2.07 18.16
N CYS A 82 12.46 -2.01 16.92
CA CYS A 82 13.00 -2.80 15.81
C CYS A 82 12.89 -2.07 14.47
N VAL A 83 13.56 -2.63 13.47
CA VAL A 83 13.59 -2.05 12.12
C VAL A 83 12.33 -2.41 11.33
N PRO A 84 11.82 -1.52 10.46
CA PRO A 84 10.79 -1.85 9.50
C PRO A 84 11.23 -2.94 8.52
N LEU A 85 10.39 -3.96 8.35
CA LEU A 85 10.66 -5.11 7.47
C LEU A 85 9.53 -5.37 6.46
N THR A 86 8.28 -5.21 6.88
CA THR A 86 7.11 -5.47 6.04
C THR A 86 6.06 -4.37 6.17
N TYR A 87 5.18 -4.28 5.18
CA TYR A 87 4.02 -3.40 5.24
C TYR A 87 2.76 -4.12 4.75
N ARG A 88 1.62 -3.61 5.20
CA ARG A 88 0.30 -3.96 4.67
C ARG A 88 -0.50 -2.68 4.44
N LEU A 89 -0.81 -2.37 3.20
CA LEU A 89 -1.85 -1.41 2.85
C LEU A 89 -3.19 -2.16 2.78
N GLN A 90 -4.22 -1.66 3.45
CA GLN A 90 -5.53 -2.31 3.56
C GLN A 90 -6.62 -1.27 3.28
N GLY A 91 -7.39 -1.49 2.21
CA GLY A 91 -8.70 -0.86 1.97
C GLY A 91 -9.83 -1.70 2.55
N GLY A 92 -11.04 -1.54 2.02
CA GLY A 92 -12.20 -2.36 2.41
C GLY A 92 -12.01 -3.84 2.08
N LEU A 93 -11.78 -4.14 0.81
CA LEU A 93 -11.57 -5.47 0.24
C LEU A 93 -10.16 -5.65 -0.28
N PHE A 94 -9.59 -4.63 -0.91
CA PHE A 94 -8.28 -4.72 -1.54
C PHE A 94 -7.15 -4.49 -0.54
N ALA A 95 -6.08 -5.27 -0.68
CA ALA A 95 -4.89 -5.11 0.14
C ALA A 95 -3.60 -5.35 -0.62
N ILE A 96 -2.53 -4.71 -0.16
CA ILE A 96 -1.17 -4.88 -0.66
C ILE A 96 -0.27 -5.25 0.51
N THR A 97 0.46 -6.34 0.38
CA THR A 97 1.51 -6.71 1.34
C THR A 97 2.85 -6.76 0.65
N GLY A 98 3.92 -6.37 1.34
CA GLY A 98 5.27 -6.46 0.79
C GLY A 98 6.36 -6.20 1.82
N ARG A 99 7.60 -6.23 1.35
CA ARG A 99 8.77 -5.87 2.17
C ARG A 99 9.02 -4.37 2.10
N CYS A 100 9.38 -3.77 3.23
CA CYS A 100 9.84 -2.40 3.28
C CYS A 100 11.25 -2.30 3.86
N SER A 101 11.92 -1.18 3.66
CA SER A 101 13.21 -0.92 4.31
C SER A 101 13.46 0.57 4.45
N MET A 102 14.11 0.96 5.54
CA MET A 102 14.69 2.29 5.74
C MET A 102 16.02 2.46 5.00
N ILE A 103 16.58 1.39 4.42
CA ILE A 103 17.84 1.45 3.68
C ILE A 103 17.52 1.49 2.18
N ALA A 104 18.03 2.51 1.50
CA ALA A 104 17.87 2.63 0.06
C ALA A 104 18.60 1.50 -0.69
N ARG A 105 18.03 1.06 -1.82
CA ARG A 105 18.64 0.10 -2.76
C ARG A 105 18.88 -1.32 -2.20
N VAL A 106 18.15 -1.73 -1.16
CA VAL A 106 18.14 -3.12 -0.70
C VAL A 106 17.36 -4.01 -1.68
N CYS A 107 17.97 -5.13 -2.07
CA CYS A 107 17.39 -6.02 -3.07
C CYS A 107 16.04 -6.61 -2.63
N GLY A 108 15.06 -6.56 -3.54
CA GLY A 108 13.74 -7.14 -3.40
C GLY A 108 12.84 -6.49 -2.33
N VAL A 109 13.16 -5.26 -1.92
CA VAL A 109 12.27 -4.41 -1.14
C VAL A 109 11.24 -3.78 -2.08
N ASP A 110 9.97 -3.82 -1.68
CA ASP A 110 8.86 -3.27 -2.46
C ASP A 110 8.59 -1.80 -2.11
N LEU A 111 9.00 -1.36 -0.91
CA LEU A 111 8.73 -0.03 -0.38
C LEU A 111 9.92 0.55 0.41
N TYR A 112 10.35 1.74 0.01
CA TYR A 112 11.53 2.42 0.53
C TYR A 112 11.14 3.59 1.46
N LEU A 113 11.44 3.45 2.76
CA LEU A 113 11.02 4.35 3.83
C LEU A 113 12.03 5.46 4.16
N GLN A 114 13.24 5.44 3.59
CA GLN A 114 14.36 6.29 4.01
C GLN A 114 14.10 7.81 3.96
N LYS A 115 13.10 8.26 3.21
CA LYS A 115 12.83 9.70 3.03
C LYS A 115 11.90 10.29 4.09
N SER A 116 11.20 9.46 4.85
CA SER A 116 10.11 9.92 5.73
C SER A 116 10.07 9.21 7.06
N TYR A 117 10.64 8.01 7.17
CA TYR A 117 10.64 7.26 8.40
C TYR A 117 11.93 7.56 9.17
N THR A 118 11.83 8.32 10.25
CA THR A 118 13.00 8.80 11.02
C THR A 118 13.47 7.80 12.08
N GLY A 119 12.61 6.87 12.49
CA GLY A 119 12.85 5.98 13.63
C GLY A 119 12.66 6.65 14.99
N GLN A 120 12.14 7.87 15.03
CA GLN A 120 11.78 8.57 16.27
C GLN A 120 10.28 8.43 16.53
N ILE A 121 9.91 7.97 17.73
CA ILE A 121 8.51 7.83 18.13
C ILE A 121 7.83 9.21 18.12
N GLY A 122 6.63 9.27 17.55
CA GLY A 122 5.84 10.49 17.41
C GLY A 122 6.07 11.24 16.08
N ASP A 123 7.18 11.01 15.39
CA ASP A 123 7.41 11.60 14.07
C ASP A 123 6.41 11.06 13.04
N ILE A 124 6.10 11.89 12.04
CA ILE A 124 5.17 11.54 10.97
C ILE A 124 5.93 10.87 9.83
N ALA A 125 5.73 9.56 9.69
CA ALA A 125 6.12 8.85 8.49
C ALA A 125 5.11 9.13 7.36
N ARG A 126 5.60 9.19 6.13
CA ARG A 126 4.81 9.48 4.93
C ARG A 126 5.22 8.59 3.78
N GLN A 127 4.28 7.91 3.15
CA GLN A 127 4.57 6.99 2.05
C GLN A 127 3.65 7.25 0.86
N LYS A 128 4.27 7.49 -0.31
CA LYS A 128 3.55 7.54 -1.58
C LYS A 128 3.36 6.13 -2.14
N PHE A 129 2.17 5.84 -2.62
CA PHE A 129 1.82 4.66 -3.38
C PHE A 129 1.44 5.04 -4.81
N SER A 130 1.69 4.10 -5.72
CA SER A 130 1.32 4.17 -7.12
C SER A 130 0.80 2.80 -7.56
N LEU A 131 -0.44 2.75 -8.05
CA LEU A 131 -1.10 1.53 -8.52
C LEU A 131 -1.26 1.60 -10.03
N ASP A 132 -0.59 0.70 -10.75
CA ASP A 132 -0.74 0.52 -12.19
C ASP A 132 -2.01 -0.29 -12.46
N ILE A 133 -3.03 0.37 -13.02
CA ILE A 133 -4.34 -0.23 -13.27
C ILE A 133 -4.27 -1.26 -14.39
N LYS A 134 -3.43 -1.06 -15.41
CA LYS A 134 -3.24 -2.05 -16.49
C LYS A 134 -2.62 -3.33 -15.93
N ALA A 135 -1.65 -3.21 -15.04
CA ALA A 135 -1.02 -4.37 -14.40
C ALA A 135 -2.02 -5.14 -13.52
N LEU A 136 -2.85 -4.43 -12.75
CA LEU A 136 -3.89 -5.04 -11.91
C LEU A 136 -4.98 -5.72 -12.76
N LEU A 137 -5.44 -5.10 -13.84
CA LEU A 137 -6.39 -5.74 -14.76
C LEU A 137 -5.85 -7.05 -15.33
N LYS A 138 -4.57 -7.06 -15.75
CA LYS A 138 -3.94 -8.29 -16.25
C LYS A 138 -3.89 -9.37 -15.16
N LEU A 139 -3.53 -9.01 -13.93
CA LEU A 139 -3.51 -9.95 -12.81
C LEU A 139 -4.88 -10.56 -12.56
N HIS A 140 -5.95 -9.76 -12.57
CA HIS A 140 -7.33 -10.23 -12.43
C HIS A 140 -7.75 -11.17 -13.57
N GLN A 141 -7.39 -10.85 -14.81
CA GLN A 141 -7.72 -11.67 -15.98
C GLN A 141 -6.90 -12.96 -16.11
N SER A 142 -5.83 -13.09 -15.33
CA SER A 142 -4.92 -14.25 -15.33
C SER A 142 -5.21 -15.23 -14.19
N ALA A 143 -6.12 -14.87 -13.27
CA ALA A 143 -6.55 -15.68 -12.14
C ALA A 143 -7.74 -16.57 -12.53
#